data_AF-A0A831WR10-F1
#
_entry.id   AF-A0A831WR10-F1
#
_cell.length_a   1.000
_cell.length_b   1.000
_cell.length_c   1.000
_cell.angle_alpha   90.00
_cell.angle_beta   90.00
_cell.angle_gamma   90.00
#
_symmetry.space_group_name_H-M   'P 1'
#
loop_
_entity.id
_entity.type
_entity.pdbx_description
1 polymer ?
#
loop_
_entity_poly.entity_id
_entity_poly.type
_entity_poly.pdbx_seq_one_letter_code
_entity_poly.pdbx_strand_id
1 'polypeptide(L)'
;METKTSLREWAKENKVWKPKTWRIFLEKDLVPFYKQAYTLNALHEFLKSEKICGKSFLADIEDEMLKNKIRVAIYGGVEPNKDFSTSFAKFMYDNFGICAKNVPSFEESITYYESFGDGIKISVNPNSWIDSIPIRSLVDKLRDLIHWNLCRELGIKLSEIGIQESHLHPPFEAIEPDTLLPQAGEKPEKLVSLISEFKQKALDLSIGVNPFTTFVFYSRTIPLVAFMRFLDLNENDSSDVEKIAKLASFLGLKAYSMIDQREVSLPTKSPDKVILLLTSNSLSYKILELRGYLEKVDPTIKQVHENMIKEAINQIHINFEPWEDYEPIFSFFSRKVIDDTTLWLYTENGRIIGIGDPKKDLPNKIWLRDFLTLTPPFLGYNFPGQ
;
A
#
# COMPACT_ATOMS: atom_id res chain seq x y z
N MET A 1 25.19 13.99 6.18
CA MET A 1 24.89 12.92 5.20
C MET A 1 24.70 11.65 5.99
N GLU A 2 23.46 11.26 6.29
CA GLU A 2 23.19 9.94 6.86
C GLU A 2 23.52 8.90 5.78
N THR A 3 24.45 8.00 6.09
CA THR A 3 24.72 6.83 5.28
C THR A 3 23.43 6.04 5.12
N LYS A 4 22.86 6.02 3.90
CA LYS A 4 21.76 5.12 3.56
C LYS A 4 22.24 3.69 3.79
N THR A 5 21.81 3.11 4.90
CA THR A 5 22.07 1.70 5.23
C THR A 5 21.35 0.85 4.19
N SER A 6 22.04 -0.14 3.60
CA SER A 6 21.40 -1.01 2.61
C SER A 6 20.25 -1.81 3.24
N LEU A 7 19.23 -2.20 2.47
CA LEU A 7 18.12 -3.02 2.97
C LEU A 7 18.62 -4.31 3.64
N ARG A 8 19.71 -4.88 3.13
CA ARG A 8 20.39 -6.05 3.68
C ARG A 8 20.94 -5.80 5.08
N GLU A 9 21.74 -4.75 5.25
CA GLU A 9 22.32 -4.43 6.57
C GLU A 9 21.23 -4.04 7.57
N TRP A 10 20.25 -3.24 7.14
CA TRP A 10 19.10 -2.90 7.97
C TRP A 10 18.34 -4.15 8.44
N ALA A 11 18.08 -5.11 7.54
CA ALA A 11 17.35 -6.33 7.86
C ALA A 11 18.09 -7.20 8.89
N LYS A 12 19.42 -7.24 8.80
CA LYS A 12 20.30 -7.94 9.73
C LYS A 12 20.33 -7.28 11.10
N GLU A 13 20.56 -5.97 11.15
CA GLU A 13 20.58 -5.19 12.40
C GLU A 13 19.25 -5.31 13.16
N ASN A 14 18.13 -5.27 12.42
CA ASN A 14 16.79 -5.38 12.98
C ASN A 14 16.30 -6.82 13.15
N LYS A 15 17.11 -7.81 12.81
CA LYS A 15 16.83 -9.26 12.96
C LYS A 15 15.44 -9.61 12.45
N VAL A 16 15.12 -9.21 11.21
CA VAL A 16 13.76 -9.32 10.62
C VAL A 16 13.21 -10.75 10.61
N TRP A 17 14.07 -11.76 10.72
CA TRP A 17 13.69 -13.17 10.89
C TRP A 17 13.04 -13.51 12.24
N LYS A 18 13.00 -12.57 13.19
CA LYS A 18 12.30 -12.72 14.46
C LYS A 18 10.95 -12.00 14.38
N PRO A 19 9.79 -12.69 14.40
CA PRO A 19 8.48 -12.05 14.34
C PRO A 19 8.34 -10.85 15.29
N LYS A 20 8.80 -10.98 16.55
CA LYS A 20 8.74 -9.91 17.55
C LYS A 20 9.33 -8.56 17.12
N THR A 21 10.28 -8.51 16.18
CA THR A 21 10.87 -7.25 15.72
C THR A 21 9.91 -6.45 14.82
N TRP A 22 8.92 -7.12 14.23
CA TRP A 22 7.83 -6.51 13.45
C TRP A 22 6.82 -5.77 14.32
N ARG A 23 6.90 -5.87 15.64
CA ARG A 23 6.13 -5.00 16.56
C ARG A 23 6.42 -3.52 16.29
N ILE A 24 7.66 -3.18 15.91
CA ILE A 24 8.04 -1.81 15.57
C ILE A 24 7.28 -1.32 14.32
N PHE A 25 7.21 -2.14 13.27
CA PHE A 25 6.44 -1.84 12.06
C PHE A 25 4.95 -1.62 12.38
N LEU A 26 4.39 -2.48 13.22
CA LEU A 26 3.00 -2.38 13.67
C LEU A 26 2.76 -1.05 14.41
N GLU A 27 3.55 -0.76 15.44
CA GLU A 27 3.32 0.37 16.35
C GLU A 27 3.72 1.73 15.75
N LYS A 28 4.78 1.78 14.96
CA LYS A 28 5.33 3.05 14.45
C LYS A 28 4.85 3.44 13.06
N ASP A 29 4.49 2.46 12.24
CA ASP A 29 4.15 2.71 10.83
C ASP A 29 2.66 2.44 10.57
N LEU A 30 2.19 1.20 10.80
CA LEU A 30 0.82 0.80 10.45
C LEU A 30 -0.26 1.44 11.33
N VAL A 31 -0.10 1.40 12.65
CA VAL A 31 -1.10 1.93 13.59
C VAL A 31 -1.29 3.45 13.41
N PRO A 32 -0.23 4.27 13.31
CA PRO A 32 -0.41 5.70 13.07
C PRO A 32 -1.11 5.99 11.75
N PHE A 33 -0.79 5.25 10.68
CA PHE A 33 -1.48 5.41 9.40
C PHE A 33 -2.96 5.00 9.49
N TYR A 34 -3.25 3.89 10.18
CA TYR A 34 -4.62 3.44 10.45
C TYR A 34 -5.44 4.49 11.19
N LYS A 35 -4.88 5.14 12.22
CA LYS A 35 -5.58 6.20 12.95
C LYS A 35 -5.98 7.37 12.05
N GLN A 36 -5.09 7.80 11.14
CA GLN A 36 -5.42 8.85 10.19
C GLN A 36 -6.45 8.41 9.16
N ALA A 37 -6.31 7.21 8.59
CA ALA A 37 -7.29 6.65 7.66
C ALA A 37 -8.69 6.53 8.29
N TYR A 38 -8.75 6.06 9.53
CA TYR A 38 -9.99 5.91 10.29
C TYR A 38 -10.69 7.26 10.50
N THR A 39 -9.93 8.28 10.92
CA THR A 39 -10.45 9.62 11.17
C THR A 39 -10.98 10.28 9.88
N LEU A 40 -10.24 10.15 8.77
CA LEU A 40 -10.68 10.64 7.46
C LEU A 40 -11.93 9.91 6.96
N ASN A 41 -12.01 8.59 7.14
CA ASN A 41 -13.20 7.82 6.81
C ASN A 41 -14.40 8.27 7.67
N ALA A 42 -14.21 8.50 8.97
CA ALA A 42 -15.26 8.98 9.85
C ALA A 42 -15.78 10.36 9.43
N LEU A 43 -14.90 11.27 9.01
CA LEU A 43 -15.30 12.55 8.43
C LEU A 43 -16.08 12.38 7.12
N HIS A 44 -15.59 11.57 6.19
CA HIS A 44 -16.26 11.34 4.92
C HIS A 44 -17.67 10.74 5.10
N GLU A 45 -17.81 9.74 5.96
CA GLU A 45 -19.12 9.14 6.26
C GLU A 45 -20.03 10.10 7.05
N PHE A 46 -19.47 10.95 7.92
CA PHE A 46 -20.23 12.01 8.58
C PHE A 46 -20.83 12.99 7.58
N LEU A 47 -20.05 13.47 6.61
CA LEU A 47 -20.53 14.39 5.56
C LEU A 47 -21.65 13.77 4.71
N LYS A 48 -21.58 12.46 4.46
CA LYS A 48 -22.61 11.70 3.70
C LYS A 48 -23.83 11.30 4.53
N SER A 49 -23.80 11.52 5.84
CA SER A 49 -24.84 11.05 6.74
C SER A 49 -26.18 11.74 6.51
N GLU A 50 -27.24 11.16 7.09
CA GLU A 50 -28.59 11.73 7.07
C GLU A 50 -28.69 13.10 7.73
N LYS A 51 -27.71 13.44 8.58
CA LYS A 51 -27.63 14.75 9.25
C LYS A 51 -27.26 15.89 8.29
N ILE A 52 -26.58 15.58 7.18
CA ILE A 52 -26.09 16.57 6.22
C ILE A 52 -26.68 16.28 4.84
N CYS A 53 -26.18 15.27 4.13
CA CYS A 53 -26.64 14.95 2.76
C CYS A 53 -28.05 14.34 2.70
N GLY A 54 -28.55 13.77 3.80
CA GLY A 54 -29.92 13.26 3.86
C GLY A 54 -30.99 14.34 4.02
N LYS A 55 -30.61 15.57 4.38
CA LYS A 55 -31.55 16.69 4.50
C LYS A 55 -32.00 17.17 3.12
N SER A 56 -33.21 17.72 3.06
CA SER A 56 -33.75 18.29 1.81
C SER A 56 -33.03 19.58 1.47
N PHE A 57 -32.76 20.41 2.49
CA PHE A 57 -32.04 21.66 2.38
C PHE A 57 -31.04 21.82 3.53
N LEU A 58 -30.01 22.67 3.34
CA LEU A 58 -29.09 23.08 4.40
C LEU A 58 -29.84 23.73 5.57
N ALA A 59 -30.93 24.45 5.29
CA ALA A 59 -31.81 25.03 6.30
C ALA A 59 -32.41 24.00 7.27
N ASP A 60 -32.56 22.74 6.84
CA ASP A 60 -33.19 21.67 7.63
C ASP A 60 -32.21 20.97 8.59
N ILE A 61 -30.95 21.41 8.66
CA ILE A 61 -30.01 21.02 9.71
C ILE A 61 -30.40 21.75 10.99
N GLU A 62 -30.93 21.00 11.96
CA GLU A 62 -31.45 21.52 13.25
C GLU A 62 -30.35 22.09 14.15
N ASP A 63 -29.17 21.47 14.13
CA ASP A 63 -28.01 21.97 14.87
C ASP A 63 -27.41 23.17 14.13
N GLU A 64 -27.67 24.37 14.66
CA GLU A 64 -27.16 25.64 14.12
C GLU A 64 -25.62 25.68 14.07
N MET A 65 -24.93 25.09 15.04
CA MET A 65 -23.47 25.06 15.06
C MET A 65 -22.94 24.20 13.92
N LEU A 66 -23.55 23.03 13.71
CA LEU A 66 -23.23 22.17 12.57
C LEU A 66 -23.57 22.84 11.24
N LYS A 67 -24.77 23.43 11.12
CA LYS A 67 -25.19 24.15 9.92
C LYS A 67 -24.19 25.23 9.53
N ASN A 68 -23.69 26.01 10.50
CA ASN A 68 -22.63 26.99 10.27
C ASN A 68 -21.33 26.39 9.77
N LYS A 69 -20.86 25.29 10.37
CA LYS A 69 -19.66 24.57 9.88
C LYS A 69 -19.83 24.09 8.44
N ILE A 70 -21.02 23.62 8.07
CA ILE A 70 -21.33 23.18 6.71
C ILE A 70 -21.41 24.36 5.73
N ARG A 71 -21.98 25.51 6.14
CA ARG A 71 -21.90 26.76 5.34
C ARG A 71 -20.44 27.12 5.05
N VAL A 72 -19.57 27.05 6.06
CA VAL A 72 -18.13 27.30 5.89
C VAL A 72 -17.47 26.28 4.96
N ALA A 73 -17.87 25.00 5.00
CA ALA A 73 -17.36 23.99 4.07
C ALA A 73 -17.80 24.22 2.61
N ILE A 74 -18.94 24.87 2.37
CA ILE A 74 -19.49 25.10 1.03
C ILE A 74 -19.08 26.47 0.46
N TYR A 75 -18.93 27.49 1.31
CA TYR A 75 -18.73 28.88 0.88
C TYR A 75 -17.63 29.63 1.66
N GLY A 76 -16.98 28.99 2.63
CA GLY A 76 -15.97 29.62 3.47
C GLY A 76 -14.69 30.01 2.70
N GLY A 77 -14.24 31.25 2.93
CA GLY A 77 -13.04 31.79 2.27
C GLY A 77 -13.25 32.18 0.81
N VAL A 78 -14.49 32.22 0.34
CA VAL A 78 -14.86 32.75 -0.98
C VAL A 78 -15.05 34.25 -0.84
N GLU A 79 -14.12 35.04 -1.39
CA GLU A 79 -14.20 36.50 -1.41
C GLU A 79 -14.41 37.03 -2.83
N PRO A 80 -15.18 38.13 -3.00
CA PRO A 80 -15.34 38.76 -4.30
C PRO A 80 -13.97 39.17 -4.89
N ASN A 81 -13.70 38.76 -6.13
CA ASN A 81 -12.46 39.06 -6.88
C ASN A 81 -11.17 38.41 -6.34
N LYS A 82 -11.25 37.36 -5.52
CA LYS A 82 -10.09 36.53 -5.14
C LYS A 82 -10.04 35.21 -5.90
N ASP A 83 -8.84 34.65 -5.96
CA ASP A 83 -8.63 33.30 -6.50
C ASP A 83 -9.28 32.25 -5.58
N PHE A 84 -10.36 31.66 -6.09
CA PHE A 84 -11.11 30.59 -5.42
C PHE A 84 -10.25 29.37 -5.10
N SER A 85 -9.15 29.15 -5.82
CA SER A 85 -8.24 28.00 -5.63
C SER A 85 -7.68 27.91 -4.21
N THR A 86 -7.62 29.03 -3.49
CA THR A 86 -7.06 29.13 -2.13
C THR A 86 -8.13 29.11 -1.03
N SER A 87 -9.41 29.06 -1.39
CA SER A 87 -10.51 29.07 -0.42
C SER A 87 -10.64 27.74 0.31
N PHE A 88 -11.13 27.79 1.56
CA PHE A 88 -11.42 26.57 2.32
C PHE A 88 -12.56 25.76 1.67
N ALA A 89 -13.55 26.44 1.10
CA ALA A 89 -14.61 25.78 0.33
C ALA A 89 -14.06 24.98 -0.85
N LYS A 90 -13.10 25.53 -1.61
CA LYS A 90 -12.46 24.79 -2.71
C LYS A 90 -11.66 23.60 -2.19
N PHE A 91 -10.93 23.77 -1.08
CA PHE A 91 -10.25 22.67 -0.41
C PHE A 91 -11.22 21.54 -0.03
N MET A 92 -12.38 21.87 0.55
CA MET A 92 -13.40 20.90 0.93
C MET A 92 -14.05 20.22 -0.28
N TYR A 93 -14.32 20.97 -1.35
CA TYR A 93 -14.81 20.44 -2.62
C TYR A 93 -13.82 19.44 -3.23
N ASP A 94 -12.53 19.80 -3.30
CA ASP A 94 -11.51 18.96 -3.92
C ASP A 94 -11.19 17.71 -3.09
N ASN A 95 -11.09 17.87 -1.76
CA ASN A 95 -10.68 16.77 -0.90
C ASN A 95 -11.84 15.86 -0.50
N PHE A 96 -13.02 16.43 -0.19
CA PHE A 96 -14.17 15.71 0.36
C PHE A 96 -15.44 15.79 -0.48
N GLY A 97 -15.43 16.53 -1.59
CA GLY A 97 -16.53 16.58 -2.55
C GLY A 97 -17.75 17.36 -2.10
N ILE A 98 -17.75 18.01 -0.94
CA ILE A 98 -18.96 18.68 -0.44
C ILE A 98 -19.35 19.86 -1.35
N CYS A 99 -20.59 19.85 -1.83
CA CYS A 99 -21.10 20.84 -2.77
C CYS A 99 -22.63 20.95 -2.73
N ALA A 100 -23.17 21.94 -3.44
CA ALA A 100 -24.58 21.98 -3.78
C ALA A 100 -24.93 20.82 -4.73
N LYS A 101 -26.12 20.23 -4.56
CA LYS A 101 -26.53 19.05 -5.33
C LYS A 101 -26.81 19.41 -6.79
N ASN A 102 -26.44 18.50 -7.70
CA ASN A 102 -26.66 18.57 -9.15
C ASN A 102 -25.94 19.73 -9.86
N VAL A 103 -24.88 20.28 -9.27
CA VAL A 103 -24.01 21.26 -9.93
C VAL A 103 -22.78 20.54 -10.52
N PRO A 104 -22.32 20.90 -11.72
CA PRO A 104 -21.22 20.24 -12.42
C PRO A 104 -19.83 20.73 -11.99
N SER A 105 -19.73 21.88 -11.32
CA SER A 105 -18.46 22.51 -10.95
C SER A 105 -18.51 23.18 -9.58
N PHE A 106 -17.33 23.53 -9.06
CA PHE A 106 -17.21 24.29 -7.82
C PHE A 106 -17.83 25.69 -7.98
N GLU A 107 -17.53 26.38 -9.08
CA GLU A 107 -18.01 27.74 -9.36
C GLU A 107 -19.54 27.78 -9.43
N GLU A 108 -20.16 26.79 -10.08
CA GLU A 108 -21.62 26.69 -10.11
C GLU A 108 -22.21 26.38 -8.73
N SER A 109 -21.52 25.57 -7.90
CA SER A 109 -21.92 25.36 -6.50
C SER A 109 -21.94 26.67 -5.71
N ILE A 110 -20.95 27.55 -5.92
CA ILE A 110 -20.87 28.85 -5.27
C ILE A 110 -22.00 29.77 -5.73
N THR A 111 -22.19 29.93 -7.05
CA THR A 111 -23.28 30.76 -7.60
C THR A 111 -24.65 30.28 -7.14
N TYR A 112 -24.84 28.97 -7.04
CA TYR A 112 -26.09 28.38 -6.54
C TYR A 112 -26.33 28.73 -5.06
N TYR A 113 -25.30 28.65 -4.22
CA TYR A 113 -25.42 29.08 -2.82
C TYR A 113 -25.67 30.59 -2.69
N GLU A 114 -25.02 31.44 -3.49
CA GLU A 114 -25.27 32.89 -3.49
C GLU A 114 -26.71 33.26 -3.85
N SER A 115 -27.33 32.47 -4.73
CA SER A 115 -28.70 32.70 -5.19
C SER A 115 -29.76 32.21 -4.20
N PHE A 116 -29.51 31.10 -3.50
CA PHE A 116 -30.52 30.39 -2.70
C PHE A 116 -30.21 30.30 -1.19
N GLY A 117 -29.02 30.70 -0.77
CA GLY A 117 -28.56 30.60 0.62
C GLY A 117 -28.70 29.19 1.17
N ASP A 118 -29.30 29.05 2.35
CA ASP A 118 -29.53 27.73 2.98
C ASP A 118 -30.63 26.90 2.31
N GLY A 119 -31.32 27.45 1.31
CA GLY A 119 -32.29 26.73 0.49
C GLY A 119 -31.66 25.72 -0.47
N ILE A 120 -30.34 25.53 -0.45
CA ILE A 120 -29.65 24.53 -1.28
C ILE A 120 -29.74 23.13 -0.67
N LYS A 121 -29.76 22.11 -1.52
CA LYS A 121 -29.51 20.73 -1.12
C LYS A 121 -28.02 20.42 -1.20
N ILE A 122 -27.50 19.66 -0.25
CA ILE A 122 -26.07 19.31 -0.18
C ILE A 122 -25.84 17.89 -0.72
N SER A 123 -24.69 17.68 -1.35
CA SER A 123 -24.20 16.37 -1.75
C SER A 123 -22.69 16.27 -1.66
N VAL A 124 -22.17 15.05 -1.88
CA VAL A 124 -20.74 14.78 -2.08
C VAL A 124 -20.51 14.40 -3.54
N ASN A 125 -19.64 15.15 -4.21
CA ASN A 125 -19.17 14.90 -5.56
C ASN A 125 -18.26 13.65 -5.58
N PRO A 126 -18.59 12.62 -6.37
CA PRO A 126 -17.82 11.38 -6.44
C PRO A 126 -16.42 11.54 -7.07
N ASN A 127 -16.11 12.70 -7.65
CA ASN A 127 -14.80 13.00 -8.22
C ASN A 127 -13.82 13.60 -7.20
N SER A 128 -14.17 13.61 -5.92
CA SER A 128 -13.31 14.11 -4.85
C SER A 128 -12.07 13.22 -4.63
N TRP A 129 -11.00 13.79 -4.10
CA TRP A 129 -9.78 13.03 -3.77
C TRP A 129 -10.08 11.88 -2.79
N ILE A 130 -10.88 12.11 -1.76
CA ILE A 130 -11.24 11.07 -0.80
C ILE A 130 -12.09 9.96 -1.41
N ASP A 131 -12.90 10.22 -2.45
CA ASP A 131 -13.62 9.16 -3.16
C ASP A 131 -12.70 8.37 -4.10
N SER A 132 -11.66 9.01 -4.65
CA SER A 132 -10.67 8.34 -5.49
C SER A 132 -9.87 7.27 -4.71
N ILE A 133 -9.69 7.51 -3.39
CA ILE A 133 -9.13 6.57 -2.42
C ILE A 133 -10.31 5.82 -1.83
N PRO A 134 -10.54 4.52 -2.08
CA PRO A 134 -11.62 3.80 -1.43
C PRO A 134 -11.35 3.66 0.08
N ILE A 135 -11.58 4.73 0.85
CA ILE A 135 -11.02 4.98 2.19
C ILE A 135 -11.58 4.01 3.21
N ARG A 136 -12.87 3.68 3.09
CA ARG A 136 -13.50 2.61 3.88
C ARG A 136 -12.80 1.28 3.65
N SER A 137 -12.57 0.91 2.40
CA SER A 137 -11.87 -0.33 2.06
C SER A 137 -10.41 -0.32 2.53
N LEU A 138 -9.75 0.85 2.54
CA LEU A 138 -8.42 1.00 3.13
C LEU A 138 -8.44 0.73 4.64
N VAL A 139 -9.40 1.35 5.36
CA VAL A 139 -9.58 1.13 6.80
C VAL A 139 -9.84 -0.34 7.10
N ASP A 140 -10.71 -1.00 6.33
CA ASP A 140 -11.00 -2.43 6.49
C ASP A 140 -9.75 -3.29 6.26
N LYS A 141 -8.97 -3.02 5.21
CA LYS A 141 -7.71 -3.75 4.94
C LYS A 141 -6.65 -3.53 6.02
N LEU A 142 -6.48 -2.29 6.48
CA LEU A 142 -5.55 -1.98 7.57
C LEU A 142 -5.97 -2.66 8.88
N ARG A 143 -7.26 -2.62 9.21
CA ARG A 143 -7.84 -3.33 10.36
C ARG A 143 -7.54 -4.82 10.28
N ASP A 144 -7.77 -5.43 9.13
CA ASP A 144 -7.54 -6.87 8.95
C ASP A 144 -6.06 -7.23 9.03
N LEU A 145 -5.17 -6.41 8.45
CA LEU A 145 -3.72 -6.58 8.54
C LEU A 145 -3.21 -6.42 9.99
N ILE A 146 -3.70 -5.42 10.71
CA ILE A 146 -3.31 -5.15 12.10
C ILE A 146 -3.81 -6.27 13.01
N HIS A 147 -5.11 -6.56 13.00
CA HIS A 147 -5.72 -7.48 13.95
C HIS A 147 -5.40 -8.95 13.61
N TRP A 148 -5.80 -9.39 12.41
CA TRP A 148 -5.80 -10.82 12.07
C TRP A 148 -4.45 -11.37 11.65
N ASN A 149 -3.51 -10.50 11.25
CA ASN A 149 -2.18 -10.92 10.83
C ASN A 149 -1.11 -10.53 11.85
N LEU A 150 -0.91 -9.24 12.14
CA LEU A 150 0.22 -8.84 12.98
C LEU A 150 -0.05 -9.06 14.48
N CYS A 151 -1.15 -8.55 15.02
CA CYS A 151 -1.44 -8.69 16.46
C CYS A 151 -1.55 -10.17 16.87
N ARG A 152 -2.28 -10.97 16.08
CA ARG A 152 -2.43 -12.40 16.32
C ARG A 152 -1.09 -13.15 16.29
N GLU A 153 -0.27 -12.95 15.27
CA GLU A 153 1.03 -13.64 15.13
C GLU A 153 2.05 -13.18 16.19
N LEU A 154 1.96 -11.91 16.61
CA LEU A 154 2.85 -11.35 17.64
C LEU A 154 2.35 -11.59 19.07
N GLY A 155 1.11 -12.08 19.24
CA GLY A 155 0.48 -12.26 20.55
C GLY A 155 0.24 -10.94 21.29
N ILE A 156 -0.11 -9.87 20.56
CA ILE A 156 -0.34 -8.52 21.07
C ILE A 156 -1.84 -8.23 21.05
N LYS A 157 -2.39 -7.61 22.10
CA LYS A 157 -3.77 -7.13 22.11
C LYS A 157 -3.88 -5.78 21.39
N LEU A 158 -5.02 -5.51 20.73
CA LEU A 158 -5.26 -4.22 20.09
C LEU A 158 -5.18 -3.07 21.08
N SER A 159 -5.62 -3.31 22.33
CA SER A 159 -5.54 -2.32 23.40
C SER A 159 -4.11 -1.86 23.71
N GLU A 160 -3.11 -2.73 23.53
CA GLU A 160 -1.70 -2.40 23.77
C GLU A 160 -1.14 -1.42 22.73
N ILE A 161 -1.74 -1.36 21.55
CA ILE A 161 -1.31 -0.52 20.42
C ILE A 161 -2.26 0.66 20.19
N GLY A 162 -3.09 0.99 21.18
CA GLY A 162 -3.93 2.17 21.11
C GLY A 162 -5.23 2.00 20.31
N ILE A 163 -5.69 0.77 20.11
CA ILE A 163 -6.91 0.42 19.36
C ILE A 163 -7.90 -0.29 20.28
N GLN A 164 -9.19 0.03 20.18
CA GLN A 164 -10.23 -0.56 21.02
C GLN A 164 -10.60 -1.98 20.56
N GLU A 165 -10.87 -2.85 21.52
CA GLU A 165 -11.31 -4.24 21.31
C GLU A 165 -12.84 -4.32 21.03
N SER A 166 -13.35 -3.47 20.13
CA SER A 166 -14.76 -3.45 19.72
C SER A 166 -14.92 -3.73 18.23
N HIS A 167 -16.14 -4.01 17.75
CA HIS A 167 -16.40 -4.51 16.38
C HIS A 167 -15.76 -3.66 15.26
N LEU A 168 -15.70 -2.34 15.41
CA LEU A 168 -15.12 -1.44 14.40
C LEU A 168 -13.64 -1.12 14.63
N HIS A 169 -13.09 -1.62 15.74
CA HIS A 169 -11.72 -1.37 16.20
C HIS A 169 -11.31 0.11 16.16
N PRO A 170 -12.15 1.07 16.65
CA PRO A 170 -11.78 2.48 16.63
C PRO A 170 -10.48 2.72 17.43
N PRO A 171 -9.66 3.70 17.05
CA PRO A 171 -8.60 4.21 17.91
C PRO A 171 -9.15 4.66 19.27
N PHE A 172 -8.35 4.59 20.35
CA PHE A 172 -8.77 5.17 21.65
C PHE A 172 -9.03 6.68 21.57
N GLU A 173 -8.22 7.39 20.78
CA GLU A 173 -8.31 8.84 20.59
C GLU A 173 -9.05 9.17 19.27
N ALA A 174 -10.20 8.52 19.05
CA ALA A 174 -11.02 8.81 17.87
C ALA A 174 -11.55 10.25 17.95
N ILE A 175 -11.23 11.06 16.93
CA ILE A 175 -11.66 12.45 16.85
C ILE A 175 -13.12 12.50 16.38
N GLU A 176 -13.94 13.28 17.06
CA GLU A 176 -15.32 13.54 16.63
C GLU A 176 -15.31 14.30 15.29
N PRO A 177 -15.97 13.76 14.24
CA PRO A 177 -15.83 14.28 12.87
C PRO A 177 -16.16 15.77 12.71
N ASP A 178 -17.18 16.27 13.39
CA ASP A 178 -17.62 17.66 13.26
C ASP A 178 -16.60 18.65 13.87
N THR A 179 -15.76 18.20 14.80
CA THR A 179 -14.70 19.03 15.42
C THR A 179 -13.53 19.33 14.47
N LEU A 180 -13.46 18.62 13.34
CA LEU A 180 -12.49 18.87 12.27
C LEU A 180 -12.91 20.04 11.36
N LEU A 181 -14.20 20.39 11.35
CA LEU A 181 -14.73 21.48 10.54
C LEU A 181 -14.64 22.80 11.33
N PRO A 182 -14.05 23.87 10.75
CA PRO A 182 -13.90 25.15 11.42
C PRO A 182 -15.22 25.92 11.51
N GLN A 183 -15.34 26.80 12.50
CA GLN A 183 -16.34 27.86 12.50
C GLN A 183 -15.94 29.02 11.58
N ALA A 184 -16.89 29.93 11.33
CA ALA A 184 -16.61 31.16 10.61
C ALA A 184 -15.53 31.98 11.34
N GLY A 185 -14.45 32.32 10.64
CA GLY A 185 -13.30 33.04 11.20
C GLY A 185 -12.21 32.16 11.81
N GLU A 186 -12.42 30.85 11.95
CA GLU A 186 -11.41 29.90 12.41
C GLU A 186 -10.57 29.35 11.26
N LYS A 187 -9.29 29.03 11.55
CA LYS A 187 -8.42 28.38 10.57
C LYS A 187 -8.63 26.86 10.58
N PRO A 188 -8.65 26.19 9.42
CA PRO A 188 -8.88 24.74 9.31
C PRO A 188 -7.63 23.89 9.66
N GLU A 189 -6.79 24.33 10.59
CA GLU A 189 -5.45 23.76 10.84
C GLU A 189 -5.51 22.26 11.17
N LYS A 190 -6.52 21.83 11.95
CA LYS A 190 -6.69 20.42 12.32
C LYS A 190 -6.89 19.52 11.10
N LEU A 191 -7.78 19.92 10.19
CA LEU A 191 -8.11 19.13 9.00
C LEU A 191 -6.97 19.15 7.98
N VAL A 192 -6.31 20.30 7.82
CA VAL A 192 -5.13 20.41 6.94
C VAL A 192 -3.99 19.54 7.48
N SER A 193 -3.69 19.59 8.79
CA SER A 193 -2.69 18.72 9.41
C SER A 193 -3.01 17.24 9.22
N LEU A 194 -4.28 16.85 9.44
CA LEU A 194 -4.74 15.47 9.27
C LEU A 194 -4.46 14.94 7.85
N ILE A 195 -4.79 15.71 6.81
CA ILE A 195 -4.54 15.31 5.42
C ILE A 195 -3.04 15.27 5.10
N SER A 196 -2.28 16.27 5.54
CA SER A 196 -0.83 16.32 5.34
C SER A 196 -0.14 15.14 6.02
N GLU A 197 -0.49 14.83 7.27
CA GLU A 197 0.02 13.68 8.00
C GLU A 197 -0.38 12.36 7.35
N PHE A 198 -1.62 12.24 6.87
CA PHE A 198 -2.07 11.04 6.16
C PHE A 198 -1.25 10.80 4.89
N LYS A 199 -1.01 11.84 4.08
CA LYS A 199 -0.17 11.77 2.87
C LYS A 199 1.27 11.40 3.21
N GLN A 200 1.85 12.06 4.21
CA GLN A 200 3.22 11.77 4.64
C GLN A 200 3.35 10.32 5.13
N LYS A 201 2.42 9.85 5.98
CA LYS A 201 2.45 8.46 6.47
C LYS A 201 2.22 7.43 5.36
N ALA A 202 1.43 7.77 4.34
CA ALA A 202 1.30 6.91 3.16
C ALA A 202 2.64 6.78 2.41
N LEU A 203 3.37 7.89 2.26
CA LEU A 203 4.70 7.90 1.67
C LEU A 203 5.70 7.13 2.55
N ASP A 204 5.67 7.33 3.87
CA ASP A 204 6.55 6.66 4.82
C ASP A 204 6.32 5.14 4.90
N LEU A 205 5.15 4.65 4.46
CA LEU A 205 4.81 3.22 4.32
C LEU A 205 5.17 2.65 2.94
N SER A 206 5.46 3.49 1.96
CA SER A 206 5.66 3.06 0.57
C SER A 206 6.88 2.17 0.37
N ILE A 207 6.79 1.31 -0.64
CA ILE A 207 7.92 0.48 -1.09
C ILE A 207 8.99 1.40 -1.67
N GLY A 208 10.24 1.24 -1.22
CA GLY A 208 11.36 2.13 -1.52
C GLY A 208 11.62 3.19 -0.45
N VAL A 209 10.68 3.39 0.50
CA VAL A 209 10.85 4.26 1.67
C VAL A 209 10.85 3.42 2.95
N ASN A 210 9.77 2.68 3.21
CA ASN A 210 9.66 1.87 4.40
C ASN A 210 10.49 0.59 4.24
N PRO A 211 11.43 0.29 5.14
CA PRO A 211 12.28 -0.88 5.00
C PRO A 211 11.51 -2.19 5.21
N PHE A 212 10.44 -2.23 6.01
CA PHE A 212 9.62 -3.45 6.15
C PHE A 212 8.83 -3.74 4.89
N THR A 213 8.12 -2.75 4.32
CA THR A 213 7.35 -2.98 3.08
C THR A 213 8.27 -3.27 1.90
N THR A 214 9.44 -2.63 1.85
CA THR A 214 10.48 -2.93 0.85
C THR A 214 11.05 -4.33 1.01
N PHE A 215 11.28 -4.79 2.25
CA PHE A 215 11.70 -6.16 2.51
C PHE A 215 10.65 -7.19 2.10
N VAL A 216 9.37 -6.95 2.41
CA VAL A 216 8.26 -7.79 1.94
C VAL A 216 8.25 -7.85 0.42
N PHE A 217 8.33 -6.70 -0.25
CA PHE A 217 8.40 -6.63 -1.71
C PHE A 217 9.57 -7.46 -2.22
N TYR A 218 10.74 -7.36 -1.59
CA TYR A 218 11.92 -8.13 -1.98
C TYR A 218 11.71 -9.64 -1.84
N SER A 219 11.11 -10.08 -0.74
CA SER A 219 10.91 -11.50 -0.41
C SER A 219 9.77 -12.20 -1.14
N ARG A 220 8.91 -11.47 -1.87
CA ARG A 220 7.68 -12.00 -2.49
C ARG A 220 7.92 -13.14 -3.47
N THR A 221 9.09 -13.16 -4.10
CA THR A 221 9.56 -14.30 -4.88
C THR A 221 11.08 -14.36 -4.82
N ILE A 222 11.60 -15.39 -4.15
CA ILE A 222 13.03 -15.48 -3.89
C ILE A 222 13.48 -16.94 -3.74
N PRO A 223 14.58 -17.37 -4.40
CA PRO A 223 15.21 -18.65 -4.09
C PRO A 223 15.59 -18.71 -2.61
N LEU A 224 15.38 -19.86 -1.96
CA LEU A 224 15.63 -19.99 -0.52
C LEU A 224 17.09 -19.67 -0.18
N VAL A 225 18.04 -20.16 -0.99
CA VAL A 225 19.47 -19.83 -0.85
C VAL A 225 19.77 -18.35 -1.02
N ALA A 226 19.11 -17.67 -1.97
CA ALA A 226 19.27 -16.23 -2.13
C ALA A 226 18.75 -15.48 -0.90
N PHE A 227 17.64 -15.93 -0.32
CA PHE A 227 17.10 -15.32 0.90
C PHE A 227 17.99 -15.54 2.12
N MET A 228 18.57 -16.74 2.25
CA MET A 228 19.55 -17.04 3.30
C MET A 228 20.81 -16.19 3.15
N ARG A 229 21.38 -16.09 1.93
CA ARG A 229 22.54 -15.24 1.63
C ARG A 229 22.26 -13.77 1.90
N PHE A 230 21.06 -13.28 1.56
CA PHE A 230 20.63 -11.91 1.86
C PHE A 230 20.73 -11.63 3.37
N LEU A 231 20.37 -12.58 4.22
CA LEU A 231 20.40 -12.44 5.68
C LEU A 231 21.71 -12.92 6.34
N ASP A 232 22.74 -13.24 5.56
CA ASP A 232 23.99 -13.86 6.05
C ASP A 232 23.79 -15.15 6.86
N LEU A 233 22.82 -15.96 6.43
CA LEU A 233 22.51 -17.26 7.00
C LEU A 233 23.17 -18.38 6.19
N ASN A 234 23.68 -19.40 6.88
CA ASN A 234 24.38 -20.53 6.27
C ASN A 234 23.40 -21.66 5.91
N GLU A 235 23.33 -22.02 4.63
CA GLU A 235 22.48 -23.12 4.13
C GLU A 235 22.85 -24.52 4.67
N ASN A 236 24.08 -24.67 5.17
CA ASN A 236 24.57 -25.92 5.79
C ASN A 236 24.34 -25.95 7.31
N ASP A 237 23.91 -24.85 7.93
CA ASP A 237 23.57 -24.79 9.35
C ASP A 237 22.06 -25.01 9.55
N SER A 238 21.71 -26.13 10.18
CA SER A 238 20.32 -26.48 10.49
C SER A 238 19.56 -25.40 11.27
N SER A 239 20.23 -24.66 12.16
CA SER A 239 19.61 -23.57 12.93
C SER A 239 19.23 -22.40 12.02
N ASP A 240 20.05 -22.11 11.02
CA ASP A 240 19.81 -21.03 10.07
C ASP A 240 18.70 -21.38 9.07
N VAL A 241 18.63 -22.64 8.64
CA VAL A 241 17.50 -23.15 7.84
C VAL A 241 16.18 -23.08 8.63
N GLU A 242 16.22 -23.30 9.95
CA GLU A 242 15.03 -23.16 10.79
C GLU A 242 14.60 -21.70 10.96
N LYS A 243 15.55 -20.75 11.09
CA LYS A 243 15.24 -19.31 11.14
C LYS A 243 14.52 -18.84 9.87
N ILE A 244 15.02 -19.24 8.70
CA ILE A 244 14.41 -18.84 7.44
C ILE A 244 13.04 -19.51 7.23
N ALA A 245 12.86 -20.75 7.68
CA ALA A 245 11.57 -21.43 7.67
C ALA A 245 10.52 -20.69 8.51
N LYS A 246 10.90 -20.25 9.72
CA LYS A 246 10.03 -19.45 10.60
C LYS A 246 9.67 -18.11 9.97
N LEU A 247 10.63 -17.43 9.35
CA LEU A 247 10.36 -16.18 8.65
C LEU A 247 9.44 -16.38 7.45
N ALA A 248 9.68 -17.39 6.61
CA ALA A 248 8.81 -17.72 5.48
C ALA A 248 7.39 -18.01 5.95
N SER A 249 7.22 -18.81 7.02
CA SER A 249 5.91 -19.07 7.61
C SER A 249 5.22 -17.80 8.11
N PHE A 250 5.95 -16.93 8.83
CA PHE A 250 5.42 -15.67 9.35
C PHE A 250 4.95 -14.72 8.24
N LEU A 251 5.74 -14.61 7.17
CA LEU A 251 5.40 -13.82 5.99
C LEU A 251 4.28 -14.46 5.14
N GLY A 252 3.99 -15.74 5.37
CA GLY A 252 3.07 -16.54 4.56
C GLY A 252 3.61 -16.85 3.16
N LEU A 253 4.91 -17.10 3.06
CA LEU A 253 5.57 -17.58 1.84
C LEU A 253 5.53 -19.12 1.81
N LYS A 254 5.16 -19.69 0.66
CA LYS A 254 5.20 -21.13 0.42
C LYS A 254 6.45 -21.52 -0.34
N ALA A 255 7.00 -22.69 -0.01
CA ALA A 255 8.15 -23.25 -0.66
C ALA A 255 7.75 -24.20 -1.79
N TYR A 256 8.39 -24.05 -2.94
CA TYR A 256 8.20 -24.90 -4.10
C TYR A 256 9.54 -25.40 -4.62
N SER A 257 9.55 -26.62 -5.13
CA SER A 257 10.69 -27.20 -5.84
C SER A 257 10.85 -26.52 -7.19
N MET A 258 12.04 -25.97 -7.46
CA MET A 258 12.37 -25.40 -8.76
C MET A 258 12.51 -26.46 -9.86
N ILE A 259 12.49 -27.76 -9.53
CA ILE A 259 12.65 -28.85 -10.51
C ILE A 259 11.30 -29.27 -11.10
N ASP A 260 10.35 -29.60 -10.23
CA ASP A 260 9.04 -30.18 -10.57
C ASP A 260 7.86 -29.31 -10.12
N GLN A 261 8.13 -28.11 -9.58
CA GLN A 261 7.14 -27.10 -9.18
C GLN A 261 6.16 -27.56 -8.09
N ARG A 262 6.46 -28.66 -7.39
CA ARG A 262 5.63 -29.15 -6.30
C ARG A 262 5.93 -28.40 -5.01
N GLU A 263 4.90 -28.22 -4.17
CA GLU A 263 5.06 -27.64 -2.83
C GLU A 263 6.00 -28.51 -1.98
N VAL A 264 6.90 -27.88 -1.23
CA VAL A 264 7.90 -28.52 -0.38
C VAL A 264 7.74 -27.98 1.05
N SER A 265 7.81 -28.87 2.05
CA SER A 265 7.80 -28.45 3.45
C SER A 265 9.12 -27.80 3.85
N LEU A 266 9.06 -26.74 4.66
CA LEU A 266 10.22 -26.18 5.37
C LEU A 266 10.27 -26.67 6.82
N PRO A 267 11.46 -26.91 7.41
CA PRO A 267 12.79 -26.83 6.78
C PRO A 267 13.02 -27.96 5.76
N THR A 268 13.87 -27.70 4.76
CA THR A 268 14.21 -28.66 3.68
C THR A 268 15.66 -29.11 3.76
N LYS A 269 15.97 -30.31 3.23
CA LYS A 269 17.34 -30.83 3.08
C LYS A 269 18.04 -30.34 1.81
N SER A 270 17.31 -29.68 0.90
CA SER A 270 17.85 -29.20 -0.38
C SER A 270 17.43 -27.75 -0.63
N PRO A 271 17.93 -26.79 0.17
CA PRO A 271 17.54 -25.39 0.05
C PRO A 271 17.91 -24.78 -1.32
N ASP A 272 18.95 -25.30 -1.96
CA ASP A 272 19.42 -24.92 -3.30
C ASP A 272 18.41 -25.17 -4.43
N LYS A 273 17.41 -26.01 -4.18
CA LYS A 273 16.36 -26.39 -5.14
C LYS A 273 15.00 -25.77 -4.83
N VAL A 274 14.91 -24.89 -3.83
CA VAL A 274 13.64 -24.33 -3.37
C VAL A 274 13.52 -22.85 -3.70
N ILE A 275 12.34 -22.45 -4.17
CA ILE A 275 11.91 -21.06 -4.29
C ILE A 275 10.78 -20.79 -3.29
N LEU A 276 10.81 -19.61 -2.67
CA LEU A 276 9.74 -19.08 -1.86
C LEU A 276 8.85 -18.19 -2.70
N LEU A 277 7.54 -18.38 -2.57
CA LEU A 277 6.52 -17.64 -3.29
C LEU A 277 5.50 -17.07 -2.34
N LEU A 278 5.10 -15.84 -2.66
CA LEU A 278 3.92 -15.21 -2.11
C LEU A 278 2.68 -16.06 -2.40
N THR A 279 1.81 -16.22 -1.40
CA THR A 279 0.47 -16.77 -1.60
C THR A 279 -0.60 -15.70 -1.39
N SER A 280 -1.77 -15.92 -1.97
CA SER A 280 -2.96 -15.12 -1.67
C SER A 280 -3.26 -15.11 -0.17
N ASN A 281 -3.80 -13.99 0.32
CA ASN A 281 -4.19 -13.78 1.72
C ASN A 281 -3.09 -13.93 2.79
N SER A 282 -1.81 -14.06 2.39
CA SER A 282 -0.66 -14.04 3.31
C SER A 282 -0.41 -12.65 3.91
N LEU A 283 0.40 -12.57 4.99
CA LEU A 283 0.82 -11.30 5.57
C LEU A 283 1.52 -10.42 4.50
N SER A 284 2.46 -11.01 3.77
CA SER A 284 3.15 -10.32 2.68
C SER A 284 2.19 -9.81 1.61
N TYR A 285 1.17 -10.58 1.25
CA TYR A 285 0.22 -10.20 0.21
C TYR A 285 -0.58 -8.98 0.65
N LYS A 286 -1.10 -9.00 1.88
CA LYS A 286 -1.86 -7.89 2.44
C LYS A 286 -1.02 -6.61 2.58
N ILE A 287 0.26 -6.71 2.95
CA ILE A 287 1.18 -5.56 2.97
C ILE A 287 1.35 -4.99 1.55
N LEU A 288 1.55 -5.85 0.54
CA LEU A 288 1.75 -5.39 -0.84
C LEU A 288 0.47 -4.84 -1.49
N GLU A 289 -0.71 -5.34 -1.12
CA GLU A 289 -1.98 -4.78 -1.56
C GLU A 289 -2.19 -3.31 -1.13
N LEU A 290 -1.59 -2.89 -0.01
CA LEU A 290 -1.69 -1.49 0.43
C LEU A 290 -1.15 -0.53 -0.63
N ARG A 291 -0.15 -0.93 -1.41
CA ARG A 291 0.45 -0.12 -2.47
C ARG A 291 -0.60 0.56 -3.35
N GLY A 292 -1.62 -0.18 -3.80
CA GLY A 292 -2.65 0.36 -4.69
C GLY A 292 -3.48 1.48 -4.06
N TYR A 293 -3.65 1.46 -2.73
CA TYR A 293 -4.27 2.55 -1.99
C TYR A 293 -3.31 3.71 -1.79
N LEU A 294 -2.06 3.42 -1.39
CA LEU A 294 -1.03 4.42 -1.15
C LEU A 294 -0.79 5.28 -2.40
N GLU A 295 -0.70 4.67 -3.59
CA GLU A 295 -0.54 5.39 -4.87
C GLU A 295 -1.71 6.34 -5.20
N LYS A 296 -2.91 6.08 -4.68
CA LYS A 296 -4.07 6.96 -4.80
C LYS A 296 -4.06 8.10 -3.79
N VAL A 297 -3.44 7.90 -2.62
CA VAL A 297 -3.25 8.95 -1.62
C VAL A 297 -2.31 10.03 -2.16
N ASP A 298 -1.18 9.62 -2.74
CA ASP A 298 -0.18 10.50 -3.33
C ASP A 298 0.50 9.85 -4.56
N PRO A 299 0.35 10.42 -5.78
CA PRO A 299 0.98 9.89 -6.99
C PRO A 299 2.51 9.81 -6.95
N THR A 300 3.19 10.57 -6.08
CA THR A 300 4.65 10.50 -5.91
C THR A 300 5.09 9.12 -5.41
N ILE A 301 4.23 8.41 -4.68
CA ILE A 301 4.49 7.05 -4.18
C ILE A 301 4.73 6.07 -5.33
N LYS A 302 3.97 6.21 -6.43
CA LYS A 302 4.18 5.41 -7.63
C LYS A 302 5.57 5.68 -8.23
N GLN A 303 5.97 6.94 -8.29
CA GLN A 303 7.28 7.34 -8.83
C GLN A 303 8.43 6.78 -7.97
N VAL A 304 8.32 6.84 -6.65
CA VAL A 304 9.32 6.27 -5.73
C VAL A 304 9.50 4.77 -5.99
N HIS A 305 8.39 4.04 -6.07
CA HIS A 305 8.43 2.60 -6.34
C HIS A 305 9.02 2.27 -7.72
N GLU A 306 8.63 3.00 -8.77
CA GLU A 306 9.18 2.83 -10.13
C GLU A 306 10.68 3.15 -10.20
N ASN A 307 11.13 4.21 -9.52
CA ASN A 307 12.53 4.59 -9.48
C ASN A 307 13.37 3.54 -8.75
N MET A 308 12.88 3.01 -7.62
CA MET A 308 13.53 1.91 -6.91
C MET A 308 13.70 0.68 -7.82
N ILE A 309 12.66 0.30 -8.58
CA ILE A 309 12.74 -0.81 -9.54
C ILE A 309 13.80 -0.50 -10.61
N LYS A 310 13.78 0.69 -11.22
CA LYS A 310 14.74 1.08 -12.26
C LYS A 310 16.18 1.04 -11.77
N GLU A 311 16.45 1.60 -10.59
CA GLU A 311 17.78 1.58 -9.97
C GLU A 311 18.25 0.15 -9.74
N ALA A 312 17.38 -0.69 -9.21
CA ALA A 312 17.70 -2.07 -8.93
C ALA A 312 17.91 -2.86 -10.24
N ILE A 313 17.16 -2.61 -11.33
CA ILE A 313 17.37 -3.22 -12.67
C ILE A 313 18.75 -2.83 -13.23
N ASN A 314 19.13 -1.56 -13.12
CA ASN A 314 20.40 -1.07 -13.63
C ASN A 314 21.61 -1.76 -12.98
N GLN A 315 21.47 -2.25 -11.74
CA GLN A 315 22.53 -3.00 -11.06
C GLN A 315 22.66 -4.46 -11.55
N ILE A 316 21.66 -5.00 -12.27
CA ILE A 316 21.65 -6.40 -12.70
C ILE A 316 22.40 -6.65 -14.00
N HIS A 317 22.38 -5.72 -14.96
CA HIS A 317 22.97 -5.91 -16.30
C HIS A 317 24.45 -6.34 -16.26
N ILE A 318 25.11 -6.18 -15.10
CA ILE A 318 26.50 -6.51 -14.83
C ILE A 318 26.70 -8.01 -14.49
N ASN A 319 25.64 -8.76 -14.14
CA ASN A 319 25.76 -10.10 -13.51
C ASN A 319 25.32 -11.30 -14.37
N PHE A 320 24.83 -11.08 -15.59
CA PHE A 320 24.41 -12.17 -16.48
C PHE A 320 25.49 -12.47 -17.51
N GLU A 321 26.35 -13.46 -17.22
CA GLU A 321 27.39 -13.93 -18.14
C GLU A 321 27.23 -15.44 -18.43
N PRO A 322 27.31 -15.88 -19.69
CA PRO A 322 27.35 -15.05 -20.92
C PRO A 322 25.98 -14.42 -21.20
N TRP A 323 25.94 -13.12 -21.54
CA TRP A 323 24.71 -12.35 -21.74
C TRP A 323 23.83 -12.94 -22.85
N GLU A 324 24.45 -13.53 -23.86
CA GLU A 324 23.82 -14.13 -25.04
C GLU A 324 22.78 -15.20 -24.68
N ASP A 325 22.98 -15.91 -23.56
CA ASP A 325 22.04 -16.93 -23.09
C ASP A 325 20.73 -16.29 -22.56
N TYR A 326 20.84 -15.11 -21.96
CA TYR A 326 19.74 -14.42 -21.28
C TYR A 326 19.08 -13.34 -22.16
N GLU A 327 19.78 -12.85 -23.18
CA GLU A 327 19.31 -11.81 -24.11
C GLU A 327 17.91 -12.08 -24.67
N PRO A 328 17.53 -13.31 -25.09
CA PRO A 328 16.20 -13.58 -25.62
C PRO A 328 15.09 -13.35 -24.59
N ILE A 329 15.38 -13.67 -23.32
CA ILE A 329 14.45 -13.49 -22.21
C ILE A 329 14.27 -11.99 -21.94
N PHE A 330 15.37 -11.23 -21.79
CA PHE A 330 15.32 -9.78 -21.53
C PHE A 330 14.74 -8.98 -22.70
N SER A 331 15.06 -9.36 -23.93
CA SER A 331 14.48 -8.75 -25.14
C SER A 331 12.97 -8.98 -25.26
N PHE A 332 12.46 -10.04 -24.64
CA PHE A 332 11.03 -10.30 -24.55
C PHE A 332 10.40 -9.51 -23.39
N PHE A 333 11.08 -9.42 -22.25
CA PHE A 333 10.68 -8.57 -21.12
C PHE A 333 10.51 -7.11 -21.53
N SER A 334 11.48 -6.52 -22.24
CA SER A 334 11.45 -5.11 -22.63
C SER A 334 10.24 -4.77 -23.50
N ARG A 335 9.87 -5.65 -24.44
CA ARG A 335 8.64 -5.48 -25.24
C ARG A 335 7.38 -5.58 -24.39
N LYS A 336 7.33 -6.53 -23.47
CA LYS A 336 6.14 -6.80 -22.66
C LYS A 336 5.90 -5.79 -21.55
N VAL A 337 6.96 -5.16 -21.04
CA VAL A 337 6.86 -3.98 -20.15
C VAL A 337 6.26 -2.78 -20.90
N ILE A 338 6.50 -2.64 -22.20
CA ILE A 338 5.86 -1.61 -23.03
C ILE A 338 4.38 -1.95 -23.27
N ASP A 339 4.06 -3.24 -23.42
CA ASP A 339 2.71 -3.72 -23.72
C ASP A 339 1.82 -3.97 -22.47
N ASP A 340 2.34 -3.77 -21.25
CA ASP A 340 1.68 -4.07 -19.96
C ASP A 340 1.05 -5.48 -19.89
N THR A 341 1.80 -6.52 -20.31
CA THR A 341 1.29 -7.90 -20.39
C THR A 341 2.09 -8.92 -19.59
N THR A 342 1.39 -9.93 -19.08
CA THR A 342 1.99 -11.04 -18.31
C THR A 342 2.97 -11.85 -19.14
N LEU A 343 4.10 -12.21 -18.53
CA LEU A 343 5.16 -12.96 -19.16
C LEU A 343 5.20 -14.40 -18.65
N TRP A 344 5.21 -15.35 -19.57
CA TRP A 344 5.28 -16.77 -19.28
C TRP A 344 6.70 -17.31 -19.54
N LEU A 345 7.28 -17.94 -18.52
CA LEU A 345 8.50 -18.75 -18.66
C LEU A 345 8.11 -20.22 -18.54
N TYR A 346 8.38 -21.00 -19.59
CA TYR A 346 8.16 -22.44 -19.55
C TYR A 346 9.38 -23.12 -18.99
N THR A 347 9.17 -23.99 -18.01
CA THR A 347 10.25 -24.72 -17.37
C THR A 347 10.03 -26.23 -17.42
N GLU A 348 11.11 -26.98 -17.56
CA GLU A 348 11.12 -28.44 -17.57
C GLU A 348 12.39 -28.93 -16.87
N ASN A 349 12.25 -29.82 -15.88
CA ASN A 349 13.35 -30.37 -15.09
C ASN A 349 14.29 -29.30 -14.53
N GLY A 350 13.71 -28.19 -14.02
CA GLY A 350 14.45 -27.06 -13.46
C GLY A 350 15.17 -26.17 -14.47
N ARG A 351 14.88 -26.28 -15.76
CA ARG A 351 15.43 -25.40 -16.80
C ARG A 351 14.35 -24.59 -17.48
N ILE A 352 14.62 -23.33 -17.75
CA ILE A 352 13.80 -22.50 -18.63
C ILE A 352 14.04 -22.98 -20.06
N ILE A 353 12.98 -23.43 -20.72
CA ILE A 353 13.02 -24.00 -22.06
C ILE A 353 12.36 -23.08 -23.11
N GLY A 354 11.58 -22.10 -22.67
CA GLY A 354 10.90 -21.20 -23.59
C GLY A 354 10.24 -20.02 -22.89
N ILE A 355 9.78 -19.05 -23.69
CA ILE A 355 9.15 -17.81 -23.27
C ILE A 355 7.89 -17.50 -24.09
N GLY A 356 6.93 -16.80 -23.51
CA GLY A 356 5.80 -16.17 -24.21
C GLY A 356 4.50 -16.99 -24.31
N ASP A 357 3.55 -16.46 -25.08
CA ASP A 357 2.30 -17.14 -25.40
C ASP A 357 1.89 -16.70 -26.83
N PRO A 358 2.01 -17.55 -27.86
CA PRO A 358 2.42 -18.96 -27.80
C PRO A 358 3.90 -19.16 -27.44
N LYS A 359 4.24 -20.33 -26.88
CA LYS A 359 5.59 -20.69 -26.44
C LYS A 359 6.60 -20.58 -27.58
N LYS A 360 7.68 -19.83 -27.35
CA LYS A 360 8.89 -19.81 -28.17
C LYS A 360 10.03 -20.46 -27.40
N ASP A 361 10.67 -21.49 -27.98
CA ASP A 361 11.81 -22.14 -27.34
C ASP A 361 13.03 -21.21 -27.26
N LEU A 362 13.79 -21.34 -26.18
CA LEU A 362 15.06 -20.64 -26.01
C LEU A 362 16.19 -21.35 -26.74
N PRO A 363 17.18 -20.62 -27.29
CA PRO A 363 18.33 -21.21 -27.96
C PRO A 363 19.16 -22.09 -27.00
N ASN A 364 19.29 -21.67 -25.74
CA ASN A 364 19.96 -22.40 -24.68
C ASN A 364 19.02 -22.64 -23.49
N LYS A 365 19.10 -23.82 -22.87
CA LYS A 365 18.33 -24.16 -21.67
C LYS A 365 19.02 -23.58 -20.44
N ILE A 366 18.41 -22.57 -19.83
CA ILE A 366 18.96 -21.86 -18.67
C ILE A 366 18.47 -22.53 -17.39
N TRP A 367 19.32 -22.73 -16.39
CA TRP A 367 18.85 -23.18 -15.08
C TRP A 367 17.95 -22.13 -14.44
N LEU A 368 16.75 -22.56 -14.05
CA LEU A 368 15.77 -21.68 -13.41
C LEU A 368 16.36 -21.06 -12.15
N ARG A 369 17.13 -21.84 -11.37
CA ARG A 369 17.85 -21.34 -10.19
C ARG A 369 18.78 -20.17 -10.53
N ASP A 370 19.62 -20.32 -11.56
CA ASP A 370 20.64 -19.34 -11.90
C ASP A 370 19.99 -18.05 -12.36
N PHE A 371 18.94 -18.16 -13.17
CA PHE A 371 18.10 -17.03 -13.55
C PHE A 371 17.47 -16.35 -12.31
N LEU A 372 16.75 -17.11 -11.48
CA LEU A 372 16.03 -16.60 -10.31
C LEU A 372 16.91 -16.10 -9.17
N THR A 373 18.19 -16.43 -9.14
CA THR A 373 19.12 -15.90 -8.12
C THR A 373 19.57 -14.49 -8.48
N LEU A 374 19.47 -14.12 -9.76
CA LEU A 374 19.94 -12.86 -10.32
C LEU A 374 18.80 -11.87 -10.62
N THR A 375 17.54 -12.31 -10.60
CA THR A 375 16.33 -11.52 -10.90
C THR A 375 15.42 -11.08 -9.73
N PRO A 376 15.64 -11.35 -8.43
CA PRO A 376 14.85 -10.73 -7.37
C PRO A 376 15.33 -9.31 -7.09
N PRO A 377 14.43 -8.34 -6.87
CA PRO A 377 12.98 -8.47 -6.68
C PRO A 377 12.17 -8.04 -7.91
N PHE A 378 12.66 -8.29 -9.13
CA PHE A 378 12.16 -7.62 -10.34
C PHE A 378 10.95 -8.29 -10.97
N LEU A 379 10.83 -9.59 -10.78
CA LEU A 379 9.82 -10.42 -11.42
C LEU A 379 8.92 -11.05 -10.36
N GLY A 380 7.60 -10.88 -10.52
CA GLY A 380 6.63 -11.72 -9.84
C GLY A 380 6.46 -13.01 -10.64
N TYR A 381 6.44 -14.15 -9.97
CA TYR A 381 6.29 -15.45 -10.62
C TYR A 381 5.03 -16.13 -10.13
N ASN A 382 4.21 -16.61 -11.07
CA ASN A 382 3.08 -17.48 -10.79
C ASN A 382 3.40 -18.87 -11.36
N PHE A 383 3.29 -19.89 -10.52
CA PHE A 383 3.40 -21.28 -10.98
C PHE A 383 1.99 -21.86 -11.23
N PRO A 384 1.82 -22.76 -12.20
CA PRO A 384 0.53 -23.38 -12.49
C PRO A 384 -0.02 -24.09 -11.24
N GLY A 385 -1.23 -23.74 -10.80
CA GLY A 385 -1.91 -24.35 -9.64
C GLY A 385 -2.10 -23.45 -8.42
N GLN A 386 -1.77 -22.15 -8.51
CA GLN A 386 -2.19 -21.11 -7.56
C GLN A 386 -3.55 -20.51 -7.91
#